data_AF-A0A497TP82-F1
#
_entry.id   AF-A0A497TP82-F1
#
_cell.length_a   1.000
_cell.length_b   1.000
_cell.length_c   1.000
_cell.angle_alpha   90.00
_cell.angle_beta   90.00
_cell.angle_gamma   90.00
#
_symmetry.space_group_name_H-M   'P 1'
#
loop_
_entity.id
_entity.type
_entity.pdbx_description
1 polymer ?
#
loop_
_entity_poly.entity_id
_entity_poly.type
_entity_poly.pdbx_seq_one_letter_code
_entity_poly.pdbx_strand_id
1 'polypeptide(L)'
;MKKWSVYKAESGNVEVVKEGFNWWAFFFVGLWAFSKGLTWAGIIGLSLIIIANRMPADADIIAIPIIIVLMLVYGIMGNGWVATKLEKKNNSLIRQVEAASVEGAKAKLDEAPNCNSSVNKNASQASSQQIDESFYGVALREVDRRKVVQSLWAKSFAESNGDINNAKAMYIRLRASQLHKHSINEISKEKQRVKKNDSPSEQDEMQNYGITFDGEHYHYQNYKYEKLSDALNYAKLQKSKKYS
;
A
#
# COMPACT_ATOMS: atom_id res chain seq x y z
N MET A 1 10.03 3.77 -26.32
CA MET A 1 9.30 3.59 -25.04
C MET A 1 10.32 3.48 -23.91
N LYS A 2 10.01 3.92 -22.69
CA LYS A 2 10.95 3.89 -21.56
C LYS A 2 10.79 2.58 -20.80
N LYS A 3 11.90 1.90 -20.51
CA LYS A 3 11.93 0.70 -19.68
C LYS A 3 12.04 1.10 -18.20
N TRP A 4 11.34 0.38 -17.35
CA TRP A 4 11.31 0.61 -15.91
C TRP A 4 11.50 -0.71 -15.19
N SER A 5 12.39 -0.73 -14.20
CA SER A 5 12.59 -1.87 -13.30
C SER A 5 11.78 -1.62 -12.03
N VAL A 6 10.88 -2.56 -11.72
CA VAL A 6 9.99 -2.42 -10.56
C VAL A 6 10.42 -3.36 -9.45
N TYR A 7 10.67 -2.78 -8.29
CA TYR A 7 11.10 -3.45 -7.07
C TYR A 7 9.98 -3.37 -6.04
N LYS A 8 9.71 -4.46 -5.34
CA LYS A 8 8.76 -4.48 -4.21
C LYS A 8 9.52 -4.78 -2.94
N ALA A 9 9.36 -3.88 -1.97
CA ALA A 9 9.88 -4.09 -0.63
C ALA A 9 9.02 -5.09 0.14
N GLU A 10 9.63 -5.80 1.11
CA GLU A 10 8.93 -6.70 2.03
C GLU A 10 7.79 -5.99 2.78
N SER A 11 7.91 -4.66 2.98
CA SER A 11 6.88 -3.79 3.56
C SER A 11 5.67 -3.53 2.65
N GLY A 12 5.68 -4.06 1.42
CA GLY A 12 4.61 -3.86 0.44
C GLY A 12 4.75 -2.62 -0.43
N ASN A 13 5.72 -1.74 -0.17
CA ASN A 13 5.97 -0.54 -0.97
C ASN A 13 6.58 -0.90 -2.34
N VAL A 14 6.04 -0.31 -3.40
CA VAL A 14 6.51 -0.51 -4.78
C VAL A 14 7.37 0.69 -5.21
N GLU A 15 8.65 0.44 -5.44
CA GLU A 15 9.59 1.41 -5.99
C GLU A 15 9.86 1.12 -7.47
N VAL A 16 9.81 2.16 -8.29
CA VAL A 16 10.03 2.06 -9.73
C VAL A 16 11.28 2.85 -10.07
N VAL A 17 12.23 2.20 -10.73
CA VAL A 17 13.47 2.82 -11.21
C VAL A 17 13.43 2.88 -12.73
N LYS A 18 13.63 4.07 -13.28
CA LYS A 18 13.71 4.28 -14.73
C LYS A 18 15.03 3.71 -15.26
N GLU A 19 14.99 2.96 -16.35
CA GLU A 19 16.22 2.61 -17.07
C GLU A 19 16.67 3.78 -17.95
N GLY A 20 17.99 4.04 -17.95
CA GLY A 20 18.62 5.11 -18.72
C GLY A 20 18.90 6.38 -17.91
N PHE A 21 19.05 7.51 -18.62
CA PHE A 21 19.61 8.73 -18.05
C PHE A 21 18.75 9.37 -16.95
N ASN A 22 19.42 9.78 -15.88
CA ASN A 22 18.87 10.49 -14.74
C ASN A 22 19.34 11.96 -14.73
N TRP A 23 18.44 12.85 -15.15
CA TRP A 23 18.69 14.29 -15.18
C TRP A 23 18.98 14.90 -13.80
N TRP A 24 18.34 14.40 -12.75
CA TRP A 24 18.59 14.90 -11.40
C TRP A 24 19.97 14.49 -10.87
N ALA A 25 20.39 13.25 -11.16
CA ALA A 25 21.74 12.80 -10.81
C ALA A 25 22.82 13.59 -11.58
N PHE A 26 22.56 13.92 -12.85
CA PHE A 26 23.48 14.71 -13.68
C PHE A 26 23.75 16.11 -13.10
N PHE A 27 22.70 16.87 -12.78
CA PHE A 27 22.86 18.25 -12.30
C PHE A 27 23.25 18.35 -10.82
N PHE A 28 22.82 17.40 -9.99
CA PHE A 28 22.94 17.50 -8.53
C PHE A 28 23.87 16.44 -7.91
N VAL A 29 24.60 15.67 -8.71
CA VAL A 29 25.70 14.74 -8.35
C VAL A 29 25.57 14.18 -6.92
N GLY A 30 26.39 14.66 -5.98
CA GLY A 30 26.45 14.16 -4.60
C GLY A 30 25.18 14.45 -3.79
N LEU A 31 24.56 15.61 -3.97
CA LEU A 31 23.31 16.00 -3.28
C LEU A 31 22.16 15.05 -3.64
N TRP A 32 22.04 14.69 -4.92
CA TRP A 32 21.06 13.71 -5.38
C TRP A 32 21.31 12.32 -4.78
N ALA A 33 22.58 11.89 -4.74
CA ALA A 33 22.94 10.58 -4.19
C ALA A 33 22.57 10.46 -2.70
N PHE A 34 22.75 11.53 -1.91
CA PHE A 34 22.29 11.56 -0.50
C PHE A 34 20.77 11.47 -0.40
N SER A 35 20.01 12.17 -1.25
CA SER A 35 18.54 12.08 -1.28
C SER A 35 18.04 10.65 -1.53
N LYS A 36 18.79 9.84 -2.29
CA LYS A 36 18.50 8.42 -2.53
C LYS A 36 19.17 7.47 -1.51
N GLY A 37 19.84 8.03 -0.51
CA GLY A 37 20.57 7.31 0.54
C GLY A 37 21.75 6.49 0.02
N LEU A 38 22.41 6.93 -1.05
CA LEU A 38 23.69 6.39 -1.52
C LEU A 38 24.82 7.21 -0.91
N THR A 39 25.17 6.90 0.33
CA THR A 39 26.10 7.69 1.14
C THR A 39 27.50 7.77 0.52
N TRP A 40 28.07 6.64 0.10
CA TRP A 40 29.41 6.61 -0.50
C TRP A 40 29.51 7.38 -1.82
N ALA A 41 28.52 7.21 -2.71
CA ALA A 41 28.45 8.00 -3.94
C ALA A 41 28.32 9.50 -3.59
N GLY A 42 27.41 9.85 -2.67
CA GLY A 42 27.23 11.23 -2.19
C GLY A 42 28.54 11.89 -1.74
N ILE A 43 29.32 11.20 -0.91
CA ILE A 43 30.61 11.69 -0.39
C ILE A 43 31.59 11.91 -1.54
N ILE A 44 31.77 10.94 -2.44
CA ILE A 44 32.71 11.04 -3.55
C ILE A 44 32.34 12.21 -4.47
N GLY A 45 31.06 12.31 -4.84
CA GLY A 45 30.57 13.36 -5.72
C GLY A 45 30.75 14.76 -5.12
N LEU A 46 30.44 14.92 -3.83
CA LEU A 46 30.58 16.21 -3.15
C LEU A 46 32.05 16.60 -2.96
N SER A 47 32.90 15.66 -2.55
CA SER A 47 34.33 15.89 -2.36
C SER A 47 35.00 16.34 -3.65
N LEU A 48 34.70 15.70 -4.78
CA LEU A 48 35.28 16.08 -6.08
C LEU A 48 34.88 17.49 -6.51
N ILE A 49 33.63 17.90 -6.27
CA ILE A 49 33.17 19.27 -6.56
C ILE A 49 33.89 20.28 -5.66
N ILE A 50 34.04 19.99 -4.36
CA ILE A 50 34.75 20.88 -3.43
C ILE A 50 36.22 21.02 -3.84
N ILE A 51 36.89 19.92 -4.20
CA ILE A 51 38.29 19.93 -4.64
C ILE A 51 38.43 20.73 -5.92
N ALA A 52 37.56 20.51 -6.91
CA ALA A 52 37.61 21.26 -8.17
C ALA A 52 37.41 22.77 -7.95
N ASN A 53 36.51 23.16 -7.03
CA ASN A 53 36.29 24.57 -6.68
C ASN A 53 37.43 25.19 -5.83
N ARG A 54 38.41 24.39 -5.39
CA ARG A 54 39.62 24.85 -4.70
C ARG A 54 40.84 24.93 -5.62
N MET A 55 40.72 24.49 -6.87
CA MET A 55 41.80 24.61 -7.84
C MET A 55 41.93 26.09 -8.30
N PRO A 56 43.15 26.53 -8.64
CA PRO A 56 43.35 27.86 -9.21
C PRO A 56 42.77 27.93 -10.63
N ALA A 57 42.37 29.11 -11.08
CA ALA A 57 41.59 29.29 -12.32
C ALA A 57 42.34 28.87 -13.61
N ASP A 58 43.67 28.83 -13.58
CA ASP A 58 44.50 28.29 -14.65
C ASP A 58 44.33 26.76 -14.83
N ALA A 59 43.86 26.06 -13.80
CA ALA A 59 43.52 24.64 -13.86
C ALA A 59 42.11 24.37 -14.43
N ASP A 60 41.30 25.40 -14.73
CA ASP A 60 39.91 25.25 -15.19
C ASP A 60 39.81 24.43 -16.50
N ILE A 61 40.79 24.57 -17.39
CA ILE A 61 40.88 23.80 -18.63
C ILE A 61 40.90 22.28 -18.37
N ILE A 62 41.42 21.86 -17.22
CA ILE A 62 41.49 20.44 -16.82
C ILE A 62 40.30 20.08 -15.92
N ALA A 63 39.94 20.96 -14.98
CA ALA A 63 38.91 20.70 -13.98
C ALA A 63 37.50 20.61 -14.60
N ILE A 64 37.15 21.48 -15.54
CA ILE A 64 35.82 21.52 -16.15
C ILE A 64 35.49 20.22 -16.92
N PRO A 65 36.37 19.69 -17.80
CA PRO A 65 36.11 18.40 -18.44
C PRO A 65 35.94 17.26 -17.45
N ILE A 66 36.73 17.23 -16.36
CA ILE A 66 36.61 16.20 -15.32
C ILE A 66 35.24 16.28 -14.64
N ILE A 67 34.76 17.49 -14.32
CA ILE A 67 33.43 17.70 -13.74
C ILE A 67 32.35 17.23 -14.72
N ILE A 68 32.45 17.56 -16.00
CA ILE A 68 31.47 17.12 -17.02
C ILE A 68 31.44 15.60 -17.11
N VAL A 69 32.59 14.94 -17.13
CA VAL A 69 32.69 13.47 -17.12
C VAL A 69 32.03 12.90 -15.87
N LEU A 70 32.31 13.47 -14.69
CA LEU A 70 31.68 13.06 -13.44
C LEU A 70 30.15 13.20 -13.49
N MET A 71 29.64 14.33 -13.99
CA MET A 71 28.20 14.55 -14.15
C MET A 71 27.57 13.52 -15.10
N LEU A 72 28.23 13.22 -16.23
CA LEU A 72 27.78 12.20 -17.16
C LEU A 72 27.75 10.81 -16.52
N VAL A 73 28.77 10.44 -15.73
CA VAL A 73 28.79 9.18 -14.98
C VAL A 73 27.58 9.08 -14.05
N TYR A 74 27.29 10.14 -13.28
CA TYR A 74 26.11 10.16 -12.40
C TYR A 74 24.80 10.10 -13.18
N GLY A 75 24.72 10.83 -14.31
CA GLY A 75 23.54 10.82 -15.17
C GLY A 75 23.26 9.44 -15.78
N ILE A 76 24.29 8.74 -16.24
CA ILE A 76 24.15 7.42 -16.88
C ILE A 76 23.97 6.32 -15.83
N MET A 77 24.79 6.31 -14.78
CA MET A 77 24.85 5.20 -13.81
C MET A 77 23.95 5.38 -12.60
N GLY A 78 23.48 6.60 -12.31
CA GLY A 78 22.74 6.90 -11.07
C GLY A 78 21.54 6.00 -10.85
N ASN A 79 20.72 5.76 -11.89
CA ASN A 79 19.58 4.85 -11.79
C ASN A 79 20.00 3.39 -11.51
N GLY A 80 21.12 2.94 -12.08
CA GLY A 80 21.70 1.62 -11.81
C GLY A 80 22.16 1.48 -10.36
N TRP A 81 22.73 2.53 -9.77
CA TRP A 81 23.11 2.49 -8.35
C TRP A 81 21.89 2.41 -7.42
N VAL A 82 20.79 3.07 -7.77
CA VAL A 82 19.52 2.94 -7.02
C VAL A 82 18.97 1.51 -7.17
N ALA A 83 18.96 0.96 -8.38
CA ALA A 83 18.53 -0.41 -8.66
C ALA A 83 19.31 -1.45 -7.83
N THR A 84 20.64 -1.43 -7.89
CA THR A 84 21.51 -2.34 -7.12
C THR A 84 21.34 -2.20 -5.60
N LYS A 85 21.09 -0.98 -5.10
CA LYS A 85 20.75 -0.78 -3.68
C LYS A 85 19.44 -1.44 -3.30
N LEU A 86 18.43 -1.38 -4.17
CA LEU A 86 17.13 -2.02 -3.92
C LEU A 86 17.27 -3.54 -3.94
N GLU A 87 18.05 -4.09 -4.88
CA GLU A 87 18.35 -5.52 -4.93
C GLU A 87 19.06 -6.02 -3.66
N LYS A 88 20.04 -5.27 -3.15
CA LYS A 88 20.75 -5.62 -1.90
C LYS A 88 19.87 -5.57 -0.64
N LYS A 89 18.72 -4.91 -0.67
CA LYS A 89 17.81 -4.74 0.48
C LYS A 89 16.75 -5.85 0.61
N ASN A 90 16.97 -7.04 0.02
CA ASN A 90 15.97 -8.12 -0.10
C ASN A 90 14.71 -7.73 -0.87
N ASN A 91 14.74 -6.65 -1.67
CA ASN A 91 13.62 -6.34 -2.57
C ASN A 91 13.74 -7.22 -3.82
N SER A 92 12.76 -8.08 -4.05
CA SER A 92 12.73 -8.87 -5.28
C SER A 92 12.36 -7.98 -6.47
N LEU A 93 13.15 -8.09 -7.54
CA LEU A 93 12.79 -7.55 -8.85
C LEU A 93 11.54 -8.30 -9.32
N ILE A 94 10.42 -7.61 -9.44
CA ILE A 94 9.16 -8.25 -9.87
C ILE A 94 9.18 -8.47 -11.38
N ARG A 95 9.39 -7.38 -12.14
CA ARG A 95 9.44 -7.39 -13.60
C ARG A 95 9.95 -6.06 -14.14
N GLN A 96 10.47 -6.09 -15.36
CA GLN A 96 10.66 -4.89 -16.17
C GLN A 96 9.34 -4.56 -16.88
N VAL A 97 8.96 -3.28 -16.89
CA VAL A 97 7.72 -2.78 -17.49
C VAL A 97 8.04 -1.62 -18.42
N GLU A 98 7.48 -1.64 -19.62
CA GLU A 98 7.53 -0.49 -20.52
C GLU A 98 6.34 0.45 -20.26
N ALA A 99 6.61 1.68 -19.87
CA ALA A 99 5.58 2.67 -19.57
C ALA A 99 6.04 4.10 -19.89
N ALA A 100 5.09 4.98 -20.17
CA ALA A 100 5.36 6.39 -20.42
C ALA A 100 5.71 7.17 -19.14
N SER A 101 5.19 6.74 -17.98
CA SER A 101 5.35 7.40 -16.67
C SER A 101 5.52 6.38 -15.53
N VAL A 102 5.90 6.89 -14.35
CA VAL A 102 6.03 6.10 -13.10
C VAL A 102 4.69 5.49 -12.73
N GLU A 103 3.61 6.27 -12.85
CA GLU A 103 2.24 5.84 -12.56
C GLU A 103 1.78 4.77 -13.55
N GLY A 104 2.15 4.90 -14.84
CA GLY A 104 1.87 3.89 -15.85
C GLY A 104 2.65 2.58 -15.64
N ALA A 105 3.87 2.65 -15.09
CA ALA A 105 4.64 1.46 -14.73
C ALA A 105 4.02 0.74 -13.52
N LYS A 106 3.50 1.49 -12.54
CA LYS A 106 2.76 0.95 -11.39
C LYS A 106 1.42 0.33 -11.82
N ALA A 107 0.65 1.01 -12.67
CA ALA A 107 -0.63 0.51 -13.18
C ALA A 107 -0.49 -0.82 -13.94
N LYS A 108 0.55 -0.96 -14.77
CA LYS A 108 0.86 -2.21 -15.47
C LYS A 108 1.36 -3.34 -14.54
N LEU A 109 1.73 -3.03 -13.30
CA LEU A 109 2.00 -4.03 -12.27
C LEU A 109 0.71 -4.59 -11.70
N ASP A 110 -0.30 -3.74 -11.53
CA ASP A 110 -1.63 -4.12 -11.07
C ASP A 110 -2.40 -4.95 -12.14
N GLU A 111 -2.02 -4.80 -13.42
CA GLU A 111 -2.58 -5.55 -14.56
C GLU A 111 -1.86 -6.89 -14.87
N ALA A 112 -0.75 -7.23 -14.21
CA ALA A 112 -0.04 -8.48 -14.49
C ALA A 112 -0.82 -9.72 -13.97
N PRO A 113 -1.13 -10.74 -14.79
CA PRO A 113 -1.83 -11.92 -14.34
C PRO A 113 -0.93 -12.73 -13.39
N ASN A 114 -1.35 -12.81 -12.13
CA ASN A 114 -0.68 -13.53 -11.07
C ASN A 114 -0.82 -15.05 -11.25
N CYS A 115 0.07 -15.67 -12.03
CA CYS A 115 -0.01 -17.09 -12.41
C CYS A 115 0.15 -18.12 -11.28
N ASN A 116 0.42 -17.75 -10.03
CA ASN A 116 0.47 -18.72 -8.91
C ASN A 116 -0.49 -18.40 -7.75
N SER A 117 -1.59 -17.67 -8.01
CA SER A 117 -2.67 -17.46 -7.02
C SER A 117 -4.09 -17.73 -7.56
N SER A 118 -4.17 -18.31 -8.75
CA SER A 118 -5.39 -18.44 -9.56
C SER A 118 -6.42 -19.44 -9.05
N VAL A 119 -6.16 -20.19 -7.97
CA VAL A 119 -7.15 -21.13 -7.44
C VAL A 119 -7.97 -20.53 -6.29
N ASN A 120 -7.53 -19.46 -5.61
CA ASN A 120 -8.26 -18.95 -4.44
C ASN A 120 -8.47 -17.42 -4.37
N LYS A 121 -8.07 -16.64 -5.40
CA LYS A 121 -8.36 -15.19 -5.47
C LYS A 121 -9.42 -14.79 -6.49
N ASN A 122 -9.73 -15.62 -7.48
CA ASN A 122 -10.66 -15.24 -8.55
C ASN A 122 -12.12 -15.12 -8.07
N ALA A 123 -12.51 -15.77 -6.97
CA ALA A 123 -13.84 -15.61 -6.39
C ALA A 123 -13.99 -14.33 -5.54
N SER A 124 -12.92 -13.87 -4.89
CA SER A 124 -12.95 -12.68 -4.03
C SER A 124 -12.57 -11.39 -4.76
N GLN A 125 -11.72 -11.46 -5.79
CA GLN A 125 -11.34 -10.30 -6.61
C GLN A 125 -12.38 -9.98 -7.68
N ALA A 126 -13.03 -10.97 -8.30
CA ALA A 126 -14.13 -10.71 -9.23
C ALA A 126 -15.32 -10.04 -8.51
N SER A 127 -15.62 -10.44 -7.28
CA SER A 127 -16.65 -9.78 -6.47
C SER A 127 -16.21 -8.38 -6.03
N SER A 128 -14.99 -8.16 -5.54
CA SER A 128 -14.55 -6.82 -5.15
C SER A 128 -14.41 -5.84 -6.32
N GLN A 129 -13.95 -6.30 -7.48
CA GLN A 129 -13.73 -5.46 -8.67
C GLN A 129 -15.07 -5.11 -9.35
N GLN A 130 -16.02 -6.04 -9.41
CA GLN A 130 -17.40 -5.78 -9.85
C GLN A 130 -18.17 -4.88 -8.86
N ILE A 131 -17.91 -5.04 -7.55
CA ILE A 131 -18.45 -4.17 -6.51
C ILE A 131 -17.89 -2.74 -6.65
N ASP A 132 -16.60 -2.59 -6.95
CA ASP A 132 -15.95 -1.29 -7.11
C ASP A 132 -16.48 -0.51 -8.33
N GLU A 133 -16.60 -1.14 -9.50
CA GLU A 133 -17.14 -0.52 -10.71
C GLU A 133 -18.57 0.01 -10.52
N SER A 134 -19.40 -0.71 -9.76
CA SER A 134 -20.77 -0.28 -9.48
C SER A 134 -20.83 1.06 -8.72
N PHE A 135 -19.90 1.29 -7.78
CA PHE A 135 -19.83 2.52 -6.98
C PHE A 135 -19.31 3.71 -7.79
N TYR A 136 -18.37 3.49 -8.71
CA TYR A 136 -17.96 4.51 -9.67
C TYR A 136 -19.15 4.96 -10.53
N GLY A 137 -20.00 4.04 -10.98
CA GLY A 137 -21.21 4.37 -11.73
C GLY A 137 -22.21 5.21 -10.93
N VAL A 138 -22.38 4.93 -9.64
CA VAL A 138 -23.24 5.75 -8.75
C VAL A 138 -22.66 7.16 -8.60
N ALA A 139 -21.36 7.26 -8.31
CA ALA A 139 -20.69 8.54 -8.12
C ALA A 139 -20.72 9.41 -9.39
N LEU A 140 -20.54 8.81 -10.58
CA LEU A 140 -20.65 9.52 -11.86
C LEU A 140 -22.06 10.08 -12.07
N ARG A 141 -23.10 9.28 -11.80
CA ARG A 141 -24.50 9.75 -11.89
C ARG A 141 -24.82 10.89 -10.93
N GLU A 142 -24.20 10.94 -9.75
CA GLU A 142 -24.35 12.07 -8.82
C GLU A 142 -23.79 13.36 -9.43
N VAL A 143 -22.62 13.28 -10.09
CA VAL A 143 -22.00 14.42 -10.78
C VAL A 143 -22.88 14.88 -11.95
N ASP A 144 -23.32 13.95 -12.80
CA ASP A 144 -24.15 14.27 -13.98
C ASP A 144 -25.49 14.90 -13.59
N ARG A 145 -26.10 14.41 -12.51
CA ARG A 145 -27.37 14.92 -11.98
C ARG A 145 -27.21 16.17 -11.11
N ARG A 146 -26.00 16.73 -10.99
CA ARG A 146 -25.66 17.87 -10.10
C ARG A 146 -26.08 17.65 -8.64
N LYS A 147 -26.16 16.40 -8.18
CA LYS A 147 -26.46 16.01 -6.80
C LYS A 147 -25.18 15.66 -6.04
N VAL A 148 -24.15 16.48 -6.22
CA VAL A 148 -22.85 16.25 -5.57
C VAL A 148 -22.92 16.60 -4.09
N VAL A 149 -22.20 15.82 -3.27
CA VAL A 149 -22.00 16.16 -1.86
C VAL A 149 -21.09 17.38 -1.80
N GLN A 150 -21.64 18.53 -1.39
CA GLN A 150 -20.95 19.82 -1.46
C GLN A 150 -19.61 19.85 -0.72
N SER A 151 -19.54 19.24 0.47
CA SER A 151 -18.31 19.19 1.26
C SER A 151 -17.21 18.37 0.58
N LEU A 152 -17.58 17.25 -0.04
CA LEU A 152 -16.64 16.40 -0.77
C LEU A 152 -16.21 17.07 -2.09
N TRP A 153 -17.14 17.73 -2.77
CA TRP A 153 -16.86 18.52 -3.96
C TRP A 153 -15.89 19.68 -3.68
N ALA A 154 -16.14 20.45 -2.62
CA ALA A 154 -15.26 21.55 -2.21
C ALA A 154 -13.84 21.06 -1.90
N LYS A 155 -13.73 19.90 -1.22
CA LYS A 155 -12.44 19.25 -0.98
C LYS A 155 -11.73 18.89 -2.30
N SER A 156 -12.43 18.19 -3.20
CA SER A 156 -11.86 17.79 -4.49
C SER A 156 -11.48 18.98 -5.37
N PHE A 157 -12.25 20.08 -5.31
CA PHE A 157 -11.96 21.30 -6.05
C PHE A 157 -10.74 22.03 -5.51
N ALA A 158 -10.63 22.15 -4.19
CA ALA A 158 -9.47 22.76 -3.53
C ALA A 158 -8.18 21.96 -3.82
N GLU A 159 -8.23 20.63 -3.72
CA GLU A 159 -7.09 19.75 -4.00
C GLU A 159 -6.71 19.72 -5.50
N SER A 160 -7.63 20.07 -6.38
CA SER A 160 -7.39 20.12 -7.84
C SER A 160 -6.95 21.49 -8.34
N ASN A 161 -6.54 22.41 -7.46
CA ASN A 161 -6.13 23.78 -7.81
C ASN A 161 -7.17 24.54 -8.66
N GLY A 162 -8.46 24.26 -8.45
CA GLY A 162 -9.55 24.87 -9.22
C GLY A 162 -9.82 24.27 -10.60
N ASP A 163 -9.10 23.22 -11.02
CA ASP A 163 -9.42 22.50 -12.25
C ASP A 163 -10.67 21.63 -12.07
N ILE A 164 -11.72 21.97 -12.82
CA ILE A 164 -13.03 21.32 -12.75
C ILE A 164 -12.97 19.85 -13.17
N ASN A 165 -12.16 19.50 -14.18
CA ASN A 165 -12.11 18.13 -14.70
C ASN A 165 -11.35 17.22 -13.74
N ASN A 166 -10.24 17.71 -13.20
CA ASN A 166 -9.50 17.01 -12.17
C ASN A 166 -10.32 16.89 -10.87
N ALA A 167 -11.06 17.94 -10.49
CA ALA A 167 -11.96 17.91 -9.36
C ALA A 167 -13.08 16.88 -9.52
N LYS A 168 -13.66 16.73 -10.72
CA LYS A 168 -14.65 15.68 -11.03
C LYS A 168 -14.07 14.29 -10.86
N ALA A 169 -12.91 14.02 -11.46
CA ALA A 169 -12.26 12.72 -11.36
C ALA A 169 -11.94 12.37 -9.89
N MET A 170 -11.43 13.35 -9.14
CA MET A 170 -11.12 13.20 -7.72
C MET A 170 -12.38 12.97 -6.88
N TYR A 171 -13.46 13.70 -7.13
CA TYR A 171 -14.75 13.52 -6.45
C TYR A 171 -15.28 12.10 -6.67
N ILE A 172 -15.32 11.64 -7.92
CA ILE A 172 -15.85 10.33 -8.28
C ILE A 172 -15.09 9.23 -7.53
N ARG A 173 -13.75 9.31 -7.48
CA ARG A 173 -12.91 8.36 -6.76
C ARG A 173 -13.19 8.36 -5.25
N LEU A 174 -13.20 9.54 -4.63
CA LEU A 174 -13.46 9.64 -3.19
C LEU A 174 -14.87 9.15 -2.83
N ARG A 175 -15.85 9.47 -3.67
CA ARG A 175 -17.24 9.10 -3.47
C ARG A 175 -17.46 7.61 -3.62
N ALA A 176 -16.88 6.98 -4.64
CA ALA A 176 -16.92 5.53 -4.81
C ALA A 176 -16.34 4.80 -3.60
N SER A 177 -15.20 5.28 -3.08
CA SER A 177 -14.58 4.73 -1.87
C SER A 177 -15.45 4.89 -0.62
N GLN A 178 -16.15 6.02 -0.45
CA GLN A 178 -17.10 6.20 0.65
C GLN A 178 -18.27 5.21 0.59
N LEU A 179 -18.83 5.01 -0.61
CA LEU A 179 -19.94 4.07 -0.82
C LEU A 179 -19.51 2.62 -0.53
N HIS A 180 -18.32 2.24 -1.01
CA HIS A 180 -17.73 0.93 -0.74
C HIS A 180 -17.50 0.70 0.76
N LYS A 181 -16.93 1.69 1.46
CA LYS A 181 -16.73 1.59 2.91
C LYS A 181 -18.06 1.48 3.67
N HIS A 182 -19.07 2.20 3.23
CA HIS A 182 -20.40 2.13 3.82
C HIS A 182 -21.03 0.74 3.62
N SER A 183 -20.99 0.19 2.41
CA SER A 183 -21.55 -1.14 2.14
C SER A 183 -20.85 -2.25 2.93
N ILE A 184 -19.51 -2.20 3.07
CA ILE A 184 -18.78 -3.15 3.91
C ILE A 184 -19.25 -3.07 5.35
N ASN A 185 -19.36 -1.85 5.90
CA ASN A 185 -19.79 -1.68 7.28
C ASN A 185 -21.20 -2.21 7.51
N GLU A 186 -22.12 -1.99 6.57
CA GLU A 186 -23.48 -2.53 6.66
C GLU A 186 -23.49 -4.06 6.58
N ILE A 187 -22.70 -4.67 5.70
CA ILE A 187 -22.53 -6.13 5.64
C ILE A 187 -21.93 -6.67 6.95
N SER A 188 -20.96 -5.97 7.54
CA SER A 188 -20.35 -6.37 8.81
C SER A 188 -21.35 -6.31 9.97
N LYS A 189 -22.16 -5.25 10.05
CA LYS A 189 -23.23 -5.13 11.04
C LYS A 189 -24.27 -6.24 10.87
N GLU A 190 -24.66 -6.54 9.64
CA GLU A 190 -25.64 -7.59 9.38
C GLU A 190 -25.09 -8.97 9.75
N LYS A 191 -23.83 -9.26 9.41
CA LYS A 191 -23.16 -10.49 9.87
C LYS A 191 -23.08 -10.60 11.39
N GLN A 192 -22.90 -9.49 12.09
CA GLN A 192 -22.92 -9.47 13.56
C GLN A 192 -24.32 -9.74 14.10
N ARG A 193 -25.37 -9.19 13.48
CA ARG A 193 -26.77 -9.46 13.85
C ARG A 193 -27.13 -10.93 13.63
N VAL A 194 -26.76 -11.49 12.47
CA VAL A 194 -26.98 -12.91 12.15
C VAL A 194 -26.20 -13.80 13.12
N LYS A 195 -24.92 -13.55 13.39
CA LYS A 195 -24.15 -14.30 14.40
C LYS A 195 -24.74 -14.21 15.80
N LYS A 196 -25.33 -13.08 16.17
CA LYS A 196 -26.00 -12.91 17.47
C LYS A 196 -27.30 -13.71 17.54
N ASN A 197 -28.01 -13.85 16.42
CA ASN A 197 -29.26 -14.62 16.33
C ASN A 197 -29.02 -16.13 16.16
N ASP A 198 -27.91 -16.53 15.53
CA ASP A 198 -27.52 -17.93 15.32
C ASP A 198 -26.65 -18.50 16.47
N SER A 199 -26.24 -17.65 17.43
CA SER A 199 -25.61 -18.11 18.66
C SER A 199 -26.65 -18.88 19.48
N PRO A 200 -26.37 -20.11 19.95
CA PRO A 200 -27.26 -20.79 20.89
C PRO A 200 -27.49 -19.85 22.08
N SER A 201 -28.71 -19.87 22.63
CA SER A 201 -29.01 -19.10 23.85
C SER A 201 -27.95 -19.44 24.90
N GLU A 202 -27.53 -18.47 25.70
CA GLU A 202 -26.55 -18.69 26.78
C GLU A 202 -26.98 -19.87 27.68
N GLN A 203 -28.29 -20.10 27.81
CA GLN A 203 -28.89 -21.22 28.51
C GLN A 203 -28.65 -22.57 27.80
N ASP A 204 -28.73 -22.62 26.48
CA ASP A 204 -28.47 -23.84 25.69
C ASP A 204 -26.99 -24.23 25.74
N GLU A 205 -26.09 -23.24 25.70
CA GLU A 205 -24.65 -23.48 25.84
C GLU A 205 -24.32 -23.98 27.25
N MET A 206 -24.93 -23.39 28.29
CA MET A 206 -24.79 -23.86 29.67
C MET A 206 -25.25 -25.32 29.81
N GLN A 207 -26.43 -25.65 29.27
CA GLN A 207 -26.97 -27.01 29.36
C GLN A 207 -26.10 -28.04 28.61
N ASN A 208 -25.61 -27.71 27.42
CA ASN A 208 -24.77 -28.60 26.61
C ASN A 208 -23.41 -28.90 27.27
N TYR A 209 -22.83 -27.93 27.98
CA TYR A 209 -21.57 -28.13 28.71
C TYR A 209 -21.77 -28.52 30.18
N GLY A 210 -23.01 -28.60 30.68
CA GLY A 210 -23.31 -28.94 32.07
C GLY A 210 -22.84 -27.87 33.07
N ILE A 211 -22.90 -26.60 32.67
CA ILE A 211 -22.57 -25.45 33.51
C ILE A 211 -23.84 -25.01 34.24
N THR A 212 -23.75 -24.79 35.55
CA THR A 212 -24.86 -24.29 36.37
C THR A 212 -24.57 -22.89 36.90
N PHE A 213 -25.62 -22.12 37.19
CA PHE A 213 -25.52 -20.80 37.80
C PHE A 213 -26.29 -20.83 39.13
N ASP A 214 -25.62 -20.46 40.21
CA ASP A 214 -26.17 -20.52 41.58
C ASP A 214 -26.82 -19.21 42.05
N GLY A 215 -26.84 -18.18 41.18
CA GLY A 215 -27.33 -16.84 41.49
C GLY A 215 -26.22 -15.80 41.66
N GLU A 216 -24.99 -16.21 41.95
CA GLU A 216 -23.83 -15.30 42.06
C GLU A 216 -22.67 -15.72 41.15
N HIS A 217 -22.47 -17.02 40.91
CA HIS A 217 -21.33 -17.56 40.21
C HIS A 217 -21.71 -18.74 39.29
N TYR A 218 -20.89 -18.93 38.26
CA TYR A 218 -21.01 -20.05 37.32
C TYR A 218 -20.13 -21.21 37.77
N HIS A 219 -20.68 -22.42 37.75
CA HIS A 219 -20.01 -23.63 38.17
C HIS A 219 -19.86 -24.60 37.01
N TYR A 220 -18.65 -25.12 36.84
CA TYR A 220 -18.35 -26.20 35.92
C TYR A 220 -17.46 -27.22 36.61
N GLN A 221 -17.98 -28.44 36.80
CA GLN A 221 -17.30 -29.47 37.60
C GLN A 221 -17.00 -28.94 39.03
N ASN A 222 -15.73 -28.94 39.45
CA ASN A 222 -15.27 -28.46 40.76
C ASN A 222 -14.75 -27.02 40.72
N TYR A 223 -14.95 -26.29 39.62
CA TYR A 223 -14.43 -24.94 39.43
C TYR A 223 -15.55 -23.90 39.38
N LYS A 224 -15.25 -22.74 39.95
CA LYS A 224 -16.15 -21.59 40.11
C LYS A 224 -15.64 -20.41 39.29
N TYR A 225 -16.54 -19.71 38.60
CA TYR A 225 -16.23 -18.60 37.71
C TYR A 225 -17.21 -17.42 37.92
N GLU A 226 -16.72 -16.19 37.73
CA GLU A 226 -17.53 -14.98 37.81
C GLU A 226 -18.29 -14.69 36.50
N LYS A 227 -17.76 -15.17 35.36
CA LYS A 227 -18.32 -14.93 34.04
C LYS A 227 -18.61 -16.23 33.31
N LEU A 228 -19.78 -16.30 32.66
CA LEU A 228 -20.18 -17.45 31.86
C LEU A 228 -19.18 -17.75 30.73
N SER A 229 -18.63 -16.70 30.10
CA SER A 229 -17.63 -16.83 29.04
C SER A 229 -16.41 -17.64 29.47
N ASP A 230 -15.98 -17.45 30.72
CA ASP A 230 -14.77 -18.07 31.25
C ASP A 230 -15.00 -19.54 31.56
N ALA A 231 -16.16 -19.87 32.15
CA ALA A 231 -16.61 -21.24 32.36
C ALA A 231 -16.75 -22.01 31.02
N LEU A 232 -17.37 -21.39 30.01
CA LEU A 232 -17.55 -21.99 28.69
C LEU A 232 -16.23 -22.21 27.96
N ASN A 233 -15.32 -21.24 28.00
CA ASN A 233 -14.00 -21.38 27.38
C ASN A 233 -13.21 -22.53 28.00
N TYR A 234 -13.27 -22.67 29.33
CA TYR A 234 -12.60 -23.77 30.03
C TYR A 234 -13.22 -25.13 29.68
N ALA A 235 -14.56 -25.22 29.64
CA ALA A 235 -15.27 -26.44 29.25
C ALA A 235 -14.96 -26.87 27.81
N LYS A 236 -14.89 -25.91 26.88
CA LYS A 236 -14.50 -26.14 25.48
C LYS A 236 -13.06 -26.68 25.37
N LEU A 237 -12.12 -26.08 26.12
CA LEU A 237 -10.72 -26.50 26.17
C LEU A 237 -10.55 -27.91 26.76
N GLN A 238 -11.31 -28.25 27.81
CA GLN A 238 -11.26 -29.57 28.41
C GLN A 238 -11.83 -30.64 27.46
N LYS A 239 -12.93 -30.34 26.78
CA LYS A 239 -13.52 -31.22 25.76
C LYS A 239 -12.52 -31.47 24.62
N SER A 240 -11.85 -30.45 24.10
CA SER A 240 -10.86 -30.62 23.03
C SER A 240 -9.65 -31.47 23.44
N LYS A 241 -9.19 -31.35 24.69
CA LYS A 241 -8.08 -32.17 25.22
C LYS A 241 -8.46 -33.64 25.45
N LYS A 242 -9.74 -33.94 25.65
CA LYS A 242 -10.22 -35.31 25.89
C LYS A 242 -10.37 -36.14 24.60
N TYR A 243 -10.41 -35.47 23.44
CA TYR A 243 -10.55 -36.09 22.11
C TYR A 243 -9.29 -35.95 21.23
N SER A 244 -8.17 -35.51 21.81
CA SER A 244 -6.85 -35.49 21.17
C SER A 244 -5.97 -36.59 21.73
#